data_AF-A0AAJ0C5S5-F1
#
_entry.id   AF-A0AAJ0C5S5-F1
#
_cell.length_a   1.000
_cell.length_b   1.000
_cell.length_c   1.000
_cell.angle_alpha   90.00
_cell.angle_beta   90.00
_cell.angle_gamma   90.00
#
_symmetry.space_group_name_H-M   'P 1'
#
loop_
_entity.id
_entity.type
_entity.pdbx_description
1 polymer ?
#
loop_
_entity_poly.entity_id
_entity_poly.type
_entity_poly.pdbx_seq_one_letter_code
_entity_poly.pdbx_strand_id
1 'polypeptide(L)'
;MAAPASRTLKDLNGKWTMNKTLSDSPDPALALQGIGWLTRKAIGLASITLDIKEYEGVPSPPSEAAGPATHIEIEQLATAGVKGTTEKRCVDGEWREHGDWLFGRVRGRSNWIASAADVEDKFLAGGWLAGEGEASGPAGEGLLESYVESLDSDWTARQIWGFQTVEGERRYCRNIVVAKGAQRVEIRLVYDYLP
;
A
#
# COMPACT_ATOMS: atom_id res chain seq x y z
N MET A 1 2.33 -8.06 15.98
CA MET A 1 1.09 -8.33 16.74
C MET A 1 -0.10 -7.73 15.99
N ALA A 2 -1.33 -7.97 16.45
CA ALA A 2 -2.51 -7.28 15.96
C ALA A 2 -2.32 -5.75 15.98
N ALA A 3 -3.01 -5.04 15.10
CA ALA A 3 -2.99 -3.59 15.09
C ALA A 3 -3.74 -3.07 16.34
N PRO A 4 -3.11 -2.24 17.19
CA PRO A 4 -3.81 -1.65 18.31
C PRO A 4 -4.93 -0.72 17.80
N ALA A 5 -6.01 -0.57 18.56
CA ALA A 5 -7.16 0.25 18.18
C ALA A 5 -6.81 1.72 17.94
N SER A 6 -5.71 2.20 18.54
CA SER A 6 -5.19 3.56 18.32
C SER A 6 -4.59 3.77 16.93
N ARG A 7 -4.20 2.70 16.22
CA ARG A 7 -3.67 2.78 14.85
C ARG A 7 -4.81 2.63 13.86
N THR A 8 -5.03 3.68 13.10
CA THR A 8 -6.10 3.84 12.11
C THR A 8 -5.50 4.29 10.79
N LEU A 9 -6.29 4.40 9.72
CA LEU A 9 -5.73 4.83 8.43
C LEU A 9 -5.24 6.28 8.43
N LYS A 10 -5.71 7.13 9.34
CA LYS A 10 -5.19 8.49 9.56
C LYS A 10 -3.97 8.57 10.49
N ASP A 11 -3.57 7.44 11.05
CA ASP A 11 -2.40 7.34 11.93
C ASP A 11 -1.80 5.93 11.87
N LEU A 12 -1.15 5.65 10.74
CA LEU A 12 -0.35 4.45 10.54
C LEU A 12 1.07 4.58 11.11
N ASN A 13 1.40 5.66 11.84
CA ASN A 13 2.75 5.90 12.34
C ASN A 13 3.30 4.71 13.13
N GLY A 14 4.53 4.31 12.80
CA GLY A 14 5.24 3.22 13.46
C GLY A 14 5.72 2.14 12.49
N LYS A 15 6.11 1.01 13.04
CA LYS A 15 6.74 -0.08 12.30
C LYS A 15 5.76 -1.24 12.09
N TRP A 16 5.72 -1.75 10.86
CA TRP A 16 4.79 -2.80 10.44
C TRP A 16 5.54 -3.87 9.66
N THR A 17 5.63 -5.08 10.19
CA THR A 17 6.29 -6.18 9.50
C THR A 17 5.28 -6.99 8.70
N MET A 18 5.58 -7.24 7.43
CA MET A 18 4.76 -8.11 6.58
C MET A 18 4.77 -9.54 7.13
N ASN A 19 3.59 -10.05 7.45
CA ASN A 19 3.42 -11.41 7.93
C ASN A 19 3.40 -12.36 6.72
N LYS A 20 4.49 -13.07 6.47
CA LYS A 20 4.64 -13.96 5.31
C LYS A 20 3.70 -15.16 5.31
N THR A 21 3.25 -15.59 6.48
CA THR A 21 2.34 -16.74 6.61
C THR A 21 0.91 -16.34 6.28
N LEU A 22 0.51 -15.12 6.66
CA LEU A 22 -0.84 -14.61 6.45
C LEU A 22 -1.01 -13.84 5.13
N SER A 23 0.11 -13.44 4.51
CA SER A 23 0.13 -12.76 3.20
C SER A 23 0.20 -13.75 2.06
N ASP A 24 -0.35 -13.36 0.92
CA ASP A 24 -0.08 -14.04 -0.35
C ASP A 24 1.37 -13.78 -0.79
N SER A 25 1.91 -14.68 -1.59
CA SER A 25 3.24 -14.51 -2.17
C SER A 25 3.26 -13.35 -3.18
N PRO A 26 4.19 -12.37 -3.05
CA PRO A 26 4.32 -11.30 -4.04
C PRO A 26 5.00 -11.77 -5.33
N ASP A 27 5.56 -12.97 -5.37
CA ASP A 27 6.37 -13.48 -6.49
C ASP A 27 5.65 -13.42 -7.86
N PRO A 28 4.37 -13.84 -8.00
CA PRO A 28 3.68 -13.78 -9.29
C PRO A 28 3.43 -12.33 -9.76
N ALA A 29 3.16 -11.41 -8.83
CA ALA A 29 2.96 -10.00 -9.13
C ALA A 29 4.29 -9.37 -9.61
N LEU A 30 5.39 -9.63 -8.88
CA LEU A 30 6.73 -9.20 -9.27
C LEU A 30 7.14 -9.79 -10.62
N ALA A 31 6.78 -11.05 -10.90
CA ALA A 31 7.04 -11.68 -12.19
C ALA A 31 6.32 -10.95 -13.33
N LEU A 32 5.05 -10.62 -13.12
CA LEU A 32 4.23 -9.88 -14.09
C LEU A 32 4.77 -8.47 -14.36
N GLN A 33 5.35 -7.84 -13.33
CA GLN A 33 6.02 -6.53 -13.43
C GLN A 33 7.41 -6.61 -14.12
N GLY A 34 7.87 -7.81 -14.50
CA GLY A 34 9.14 -8.01 -15.20
C GLY A 34 10.36 -8.16 -14.29
N ILE A 35 10.15 -8.34 -12.98
CA ILE A 35 11.26 -8.48 -12.03
C ILE A 35 11.97 -9.83 -12.22
N GLY A 36 13.29 -9.76 -12.39
CA GLY A 36 14.15 -10.93 -12.60
C GLY A 36 14.05 -11.97 -11.48
N TRP A 37 14.12 -13.25 -11.85
CA TRP A 37 13.89 -14.38 -10.95
C TRP A 37 14.78 -14.36 -9.70
N LEU A 38 16.08 -14.04 -9.83
CA LEU A 38 17.01 -13.97 -8.69
C LEU A 38 16.57 -12.91 -7.67
N THR A 39 16.17 -11.72 -8.14
CA THR A 39 15.67 -10.64 -7.29
C THR A 39 14.39 -11.06 -6.57
N ARG A 40 13.45 -11.72 -7.28
CA ARG A 40 12.21 -12.22 -6.67
C ARG A 40 12.46 -13.24 -5.57
N LYS A 41 13.40 -14.16 -5.78
CA LYS A 41 13.80 -15.13 -4.75
C LYS A 41 14.41 -14.45 -3.53
N ALA A 42 15.27 -13.46 -3.72
CA ALA A 42 15.82 -12.68 -2.61
C ALA A 42 14.72 -11.96 -1.82
N ILE A 43 13.78 -11.30 -2.51
CA ILE A 43 12.62 -10.63 -1.87
C ILE A 43 11.76 -11.63 -1.10
N GLY A 44 11.46 -12.80 -1.68
CA GLY A 44 10.66 -13.83 -1.02
C GLY A 44 11.31 -14.37 0.28
N LEU A 45 12.65 -14.39 0.35
CA LEU A 45 13.39 -14.79 1.55
C LEU A 45 13.52 -13.65 2.58
N ALA A 46 13.58 -12.39 2.15
CA ALA A 46 13.75 -11.23 3.03
C ALA A 46 12.48 -10.92 3.84
N SER A 47 12.65 -10.59 5.12
CA SER A 47 11.56 -10.02 5.92
C SER A 47 11.44 -8.54 5.59
N ILE A 48 10.20 -8.09 5.32
CA ILE A 48 9.91 -6.70 4.94
C ILE A 48 9.20 -6.01 6.11
N THR A 49 9.76 -4.88 6.54
CA THR A 49 9.15 -4.00 7.55
C THR A 49 8.94 -2.63 6.94
N LEU A 50 7.74 -2.08 7.07
CA LEU A 50 7.42 -0.70 6.75
C LEU A 50 7.73 0.15 7.99
N ASP A 51 8.54 1.18 7.86
CA ASP A 51 8.62 2.28 8.82
C ASP A 51 7.79 3.43 8.26
N ILE A 52 6.64 3.69 8.88
CA ILE A 52 5.63 4.62 8.37
C ILE A 52 5.67 5.90 9.19
N LYS A 53 5.78 7.02 8.48
CA LYS A 53 5.56 8.36 9.00
C LYS A 53 4.40 9.01 8.26
N GLU A 54 3.37 9.37 9.01
CA GLU A 54 2.16 10.00 8.50
C GLU A 54 1.94 11.34 9.19
N TYR A 55 1.64 12.38 8.40
CA TYR A 55 1.44 13.75 8.88
C TYR A 55 0.62 14.59 7.90
N GLU A 56 -0.02 15.64 8.41
CA GLU A 56 -0.63 16.68 7.56
C GLU A 56 0.42 17.73 7.18
N GLY A 57 0.39 18.18 5.92
CA GLY A 57 1.33 19.18 5.42
C GLY A 57 0.86 19.82 4.12
N VAL A 58 1.64 20.77 3.61
CA VAL A 58 1.36 21.39 2.31
C VAL A 58 1.33 20.31 1.21
N PRO A 59 0.33 20.31 0.32
CA PRO A 59 0.28 19.36 -0.79
C PRO A 59 1.58 19.38 -1.59
N SER A 60 2.06 18.19 -1.97
CA SER A 60 3.24 18.10 -2.83
C SER A 60 2.89 18.58 -4.24
N PRO A 61 3.83 19.18 -5.01
CA PRO A 61 3.63 19.41 -6.44
C PRO A 61 3.18 18.11 -7.15
N PRO A 62 2.34 18.18 -8.20
CA PRO A 62 1.90 19.38 -8.92
C PRO A 62 0.70 20.11 -8.31
N SER A 63 0.21 19.68 -7.15
CA SER A 63 -0.96 20.29 -6.50
C SER A 63 -0.68 21.75 -6.12
N GLU A 64 -1.63 22.64 -6.44
CA GLU A 64 -1.63 24.05 -6.04
C GLU A 64 -2.69 24.35 -4.96
N ALA A 65 -3.28 23.32 -4.37
CA ALA A 65 -4.31 23.47 -3.35
C ALA A 65 -3.77 24.18 -2.10
N ALA A 66 -4.57 25.12 -1.56
CA ALA A 66 -4.16 25.94 -0.41
C ALA A 66 -4.33 25.24 0.95
N GLY A 67 -5.11 24.16 1.02
CA GLY A 67 -5.35 23.39 2.25
C GLY A 67 -4.31 22.29 2.47
N PRO A 68 -4.18 21.74 3.69
CA PRO A 68 -3.27 20.64 3.96
C PRO A 68 -3.73 19.35 3.24
N ALA A 69 -2.77 18.49 2.94
CA ALA A 69 -3.01 17.12 2.51
C ALA A 69 -2.33 16.14 3.49
N THR A 70 -2.86 14.92 3.56
CA THR A 70 -2.20 13.81 4.27
C THR A 70 -0.98 13.37 3.47
N HIS A 71 0.17 13.30 4.14
CA HIS A 71 1.40 12.72 3.63
C HIS A 71 1.67 11.41 4.34
N ILE A 72 1.99 10.37 3.56
CA ILE A 72 2.38 9.05 4.07
C ILE A 72 3.73 8.72 3.45
N GLU A 73 4.76 8.71 4.30
CA GLU A 73 6.11 8.31 3.94
C GLU A 73 6.38 6.91 4.50
N ILE A 74 6.80 6.00 3.63
CA ILE A 74 7.07 4.61 3.99
C ILE A 74 8.49 4.27 3.58
N GLU A 75 9.33 3.97 4.56
CA GLU A 75 10.63 3.34 4.32
C GLU A 75 10.46 1.83 4.46
N GLN A 76 10.63 1.09 3.35
CA GLN A 76 10.62 -0.36 3.39
C GLN A 76 12.01 -0.86 3.76
N LEU A 77 12.14 -1.49 4.91
CA LEU A 77 13.35 -2.14 5.38
C LEU A 77 13.28 -3.63 5.04
N ALA A 78 14.27 -4.12 4.30
CA ALA A 78 14.38 -5.53 3.95
C ALA A 78 15.62 -6.15 4.59
N THR A 79 15.50 -7.38 5.10
CA THR A 79 16.64 -8.10 5.69
C THR A 79 17.58 -8.68 4.62
N ALA A 80 18.71 -9.25 5.07
CA ALA A 80 19.64 -10.00 4.23
C ALA A 80 20.24 -9.21 3.05
N GLY A 81 20.44 -7.90 3.22
CA GLY A 81 21.09 -7.04 2.22
C GLY A 81 20.22 -6.73 1.00
N VAL A 82 18.93 -7.10 1.02
CA VAL A 82 17.97 -6.65 0.00
C VAL A 82 17.75 -5.15 0.16
N LYS A 83 17.87 -4.41 -0.94
CA LYS A 83 17.64 -2.97 -0.91
C LYS A 83 16.15 -2.68 -0.66
N GLY A 84 15.88 -1.76 0.26
CA GLY A 84 14.55 -1.24 0.51
C GLY A 84 14.04 -0.30 -0.59
N THR A 85 12.77 0.08 -0.51
CA THR A 85 12.17 1.13 -1.34
C THR A 85 11.60 2.22 -0.43
N THR A 86 11.41 3.42 -0.97
CA THR A 86 10.77 4.52 -0.24
C THR A 86 9.55 4.98 -1.01
N GLU A 87 8.39 4.95 -0.37
CA GLU A 87 7.17 5.50 -0.94
C GLU A 87 6.88 6.84 -0.27
N LYS A 88 6.69 7.90 -1.07
CA LYS A 88 6.24 9.21 -0.59
C LYS A 88 4.90 9.52 -1.22
N ARG A 89 3.84 9.44 -0.43
CA ARG A 89 2.46 9.65 -0.89
C ARG A 89 1.95 10.99 -0.38
N CYS A 90 1.26 11.71 -1.25
CA CYS A 90 0.42 12.84 -0.89
C CYS A 90 -1.00 12.47 -1.34
N VAL A 91 -1.94 12.42 -0.40
CA VAL A 91 -3.29 11.88 -0.61
C VAL A 91 -4.23 12.99 -1.08
N ASP A 92 -4.05 13.41 -2.33
CA ASP A 92 -4.82 14.48 -2.98
C ASP A 92 -5.25 14.13 -4.41
N GLY A 93 -5.04 12.88 -4.83
CA GLY A 93 -5.40 12.38 -6.15
C GLY A 93 -4.49 12.81 -7.29
N GLU A 94 -3.49 13.66 -7.02
CA GLU A 94 -2.56 14.14 -8.04
C GLU A 94 -1.53 13.08 -8.43
N TRP A 95 -1.28 12.98 -9.74
CA TRP A 95 -0.29 12.08 -10.30
C TRP A 95 1.13 12.62 -10.07
N ARG A 96 2.01 11.75 -9.58
CA ARG A 96 3.41 12.09 -9.33
C ARG A 96 4.34 11.01 -9.84
N GLU A 97 5.37 11.42 -10.56
CA GLU A 97 6.43 10.51 -11.01
C GLU A 97 7.42 10.19 -9.89
N HIS A 98 7.91 8.96 -9.90
CA HIS A 98 8.91 8.47 -8.97
C HIS A 98 9.81 7.45 -9.69
N GLY A 99 11.11 7.54 -9.44
CA GLY A 99 12.07 6.52 -9.86
C GLY A 99 12.34 5.57 -8.70
N ASP A 100 12.09 4.29 -8.92
CA ASP A 100 12.35 3.22 -7.97
C ASP A 100 13.38 2.23 -8.53
N TRP A 101 14.23 1.67 -7.67
CA TRP A 101 15.29 0.76 -8.13
C TRP A 101 14.75 -0.61 -8.57
N LEU A 102 13.62 -1.03 -8.01
CA LEU A 102 12.97 -2.31 -8.32
C LEU A 102 12.02 -2.15 -9.50
N PHE A 103 11.24 -1.07 -9.51
CA PHE A 103 10.13 -0.85 -10.45
C PHE A 103 10.44 0.09 -11.63
N GLY A 104 11.61 0.72 -11.67
CA GLY A 104 11.97 1.68 -12.71
C GLY A 104 11.23 3.01 -12.54
N ARG A 105 10.88 3.68 -13.65
CA ARG A 105 10.06 4.90 -13.59
C ARG A 105 8.59 4.51 -13.51
N VAL A 106 7.92 5.09 -12.52
CA VAL A 106 6.49 4.93 -12.30
C VAL A 106 5.85 6.30 -12.08
N ARG A 107 4.54 6.37 -12.26
CA ARG A 107 3.74 7.45 -11.68
C ARG A 107 2.69 6.85 -10.76
N GLY A 108 2.37 7.56 -9.69
CA GLY A 108 1.33 7.12 -8.76
C GLY A 108 0.48 8.26 -8.26
N ARG A 109 -0.70 7.92 -7.77
CA ARG A 109 -1.61 8.80 -7.04
C ARG A 109 -2.24 8.06 -5.87
N SER A 110 -2.71 8.81 -4.89
CA SER A 110 -3.41 8.25 -3.72
C SER A 110 -4.68 9.03 -3.43
N ASN A 111 -5.75 8.31 -3.08
CA ASN A 111 -7.06 8.87 -2.81
C ASN A 111 -7.68 8.22 -1.57
N TRP A 112 -8.44 8.98 -0.81
CA TRP A 112 -9.35 8.43 0.17
C TRP A 112 -10.56 7.80 -0.52
N ILE A 113 -11.09 6.71 0.05
CA ILE A 113 -12.29 6.02 -0.41
C ILE A 113 -13.23 5.84 0.76
N ALA A 114 -14.47 6.32 0.60
CA ALA A 114 -15.48 6.32 1.66
C ALA A 114 -15.71 4.91 2.21
N SER A 115 -15.98 3.93 1.34
CA SER A 115 -16.23 2.56 1.75
C SER A 115 -15.86 1.52 0.68
N ALA A 116 -15.89 0.24 1.06
CA ALA A 116 -15.68 -0.87 0.13
C ALA A 116 -16.70 -0.89 -1.02
N ALA A 117 -17.89 -0.30 -0.85
CA ALA A 117 -18.92 -0.23 -1.89
C ALA A 117 -18.53 0.69 -3.07
N ASP A 118 -17.60 1.61 -2.83
CA ASP A 118 -17.08 2.55 -3.84
C ASP A 118 -15.92 1.94 -4.65
N VAL A 119 -15.54 0.70 -4.35
CA VAL A 119 -14.50 -0.06 -5.05
C VAL A 119 -15.16 -1.06 -6.00
N GLU A 120 -15.10 -0.79 -7.30
CA GLU A 120 -15.73 -1.63 -8.33
C GLU A 120 -15.17 -3.06 -8.39
N ASP A 121 -13.87 -3.19 -8.14
CA ASP A 121 -13.16 -4.45 -8.23
C ASP A 121 -13.44 -5.33 -7.00
N LYS A 122 -14.04 -6.49 -7.23
CA LYS A 122 -14.49 -7.39 -6.14
C LYS A 122 -13.38 -7.84 -5.22
N PHE A 123 -12.18 -8.09 -5.74
CA PHE A 123 -11.04 -8.49 -4.91
C PHE A 123 -10.56 -7.31 -4.06
N LEU A 124 -10.41 -6.14 -4.68
CA LEU A 124 -10.00 -4.93 -3.96
C LEU A 124 -11.03 -4.46 -2.92
N ALA A 125 -12.32 -4.70 -3.14
CA ALA A 125 -13.40 -4.37 -2.20
C ALA A 125 -13.53 -5.37 -1.03
N GLY A 126 -12.88 -6.52 -1.10
CA GLY A 126 -13.13 -7.64 -0.19
C GLY A 126 -12.49 -7.51 1.19
N GLY A 127 -13.27 -7.82 2.23
CA GLY A 127 -12.76 -8.16 3.57
C GLY A 127 -12.50 -6.99 4.53
N TRP A 128 -12.83 -5.76 4.13
CA TRP A 128 -12.59 -4.56 4.94
C TRP A 128 -13.52 -4.46 6.14
N LEU A 129 -12.95 -4.09 7.29
CA LEU A 129 -13.71 -3.64 8.44
C LEU A 129 -14.36 -2.28 8.15
N ALA A 130 -15.51 -2.05 8.76
CA ALA A 130 -16.29 -0.82 8.62
C ALA A 130 -16.81 -0.36 9.99
N GLY A 131 -17.23 0.91 10.05
CA GLY A 131 -17.75 1.54 11.26
C GLY A 131 -16.90 2.73 11.70
N GLU A 132 -17.35 3.46 12.73
CA GLU A 132 -16.74 4.72 13.18
C GLU A 132 -15.25 4.59 13.55
N GLY A 133 -14.81 3.43 14.02
CA GLY A 133 -13.40 3.18 14.34
C GLY A 133 -12.48 3.05 13.13
N GLU A 134 -13.01 2.71 11.95
CA GLU A 134 -12.25 2.51 10.72
C GLU A 134 -12.41 3.68 9.73
N ALA A 135 -13.56 4.37 9.79
CA ALA A 135 -13.91 5.59 9.05
C ALA A 135 -13.10 6.80 9.53
N SER A 136 -11.78 6.70 9.38
CA SER A 136 -10.80 7.58 10.04
C SER A 136 -10.22 8.65 9.12
N GLY A 137 -10.49 8.59 7.81
CA GLY A 137 -10.05 9.60 6.84
C GLY A 137 -10.57 11.01 7.18
N PRO A 138 -10.00 12.06 6.55
CA PRO A 138 -10.33 13.46 6.87
C PRO A 138 -11.82 13.81 6.78
N ALA A 139 -12.57 13.13 5.91
CA ALA A 139 -14.02 13.27 5.75
C ALA A 139 -14.79 12.00 6.17
N GLY A 140 -14.19 11.12 6.98
CA GLY A 140 -14.79 9.87 7.45
C GLY A 140 -14.59 8.70 6.49
N GLU A 141 -13.60 8.75 5.61
CA GLU A 141 -13.30 7.65 4.69
C GLU A 141 -12.72 6.44 5.42
N GLY A 142 -13.17 5.25 5.03
CA GLY A 142 -12.75 3.99 5.66
C GLY A 142 -11.55 3.32 4.98
N LEU A 143 -11.16 3.76 3.78
CA LEU A 143 -10.16 3.12 2.95
C LEU A 143 -9.25 4.13 2.27
N LEU A 144 -8.05 3.69 1.89
CA LEU A 144 -7.12 4.46 1.09
C LEU A 144 -6.73 3.68 -0.16
N GLU A 145 -6.80 4.33 -1.32
CA GLU A 145 -6.31 3.79 -2.58
C GLU A 145 -4.91 4.31 -2.89
N SER A 146 -4.07 3.41 -3.39
CA SER A 146 -2.83 3.74 -4.07
C SER A 146 -2.86 3.11 -5.45
N TYR A 147 -2.75 3.95 -6.49
CA TYR A 147 -2.70 3.49 -7.87
C TYR A 147 -1.37 3.88 -8.49
N VAL A 148 -0.69 2.92 -9.11
CA VAL A 148 0.64 3.08 -9.70
C VAL A 148 0.64 2.53 -11.12
N GLU A 149 1.26 3.26 -12.03
CA GLU A 149 1.47 2.87 -13.42
C GLU A 149 2.97 2.89 -13.72
N SER A 150 3.46 1.85 -14.39
CA SER A 150 4.80 1.86 -14.96
C SER A 150 4.85 2.75 -16.20
N LEU A 151 5.90 3.58 -16.28
CA LEU A 151 6.18 4.40 -17.47
C LEU A 151 7.10 3.68 -18.47
N ASP A 152 7.61 2.50 -18.10
CA ASP A 152 8.63 1.77 -18.85
C ASP A 152 8.20 0.33 -19.21
N SER A 153 7.15 -0.22 -18.60
CA SER A 153 6.84 -1.66 -18.69
C SER A 153 5.35 -2.03 -18.67
N ASP A 154 4.47 -1.05 -18.90
CA ASP A 154 3.02 -1.18 -19.15
C ASP A 154 2.22 -2.03 -18.15
N TRP A 155 2.70 -2.12 -16.91
CA TRP A 155 1.94 -2.71 -15.82
C TRP A 155 1.33 -1.64 -14.94
N THR A 156 0.22 -1.98 -14.30
CA THR A 156 -0.43 -1.15 -13.28
C THR A 156 -0.56 -1.93 -11.98
N ALA A 157 -0.53 -1.24 -10.85
CA ALA A 157 -0.79 -1.80 -9.53
C ALA A 157 -1.81 -0.93 -8.81
N ARG A 158 -3.00 -1.48 -8.55
CA ARG A 158 -4.05 -0.84 -7.76
C ARG A 158 -4.10 -1.51 -6.40
N GLN A 159 -3.99 -0.71 -5.35
CA GLN A 159 -3.97 -1.19 -3.97
C GLN A 159 -5.05 -0.48 -3.18
N ILE A 160 -5.82 -1.24 -2.39
CA ILE A 160 -6.71 -0.70 -1.37
C ILE A 160 -6.16 -1.08 -0.01
N TRP A 161 -6.03 -0.08 0.85
CA TRP A 161 -5.45 -0.17 2.18
C TRP A 161 -6.57 0.00 3.20
N GLY A 162 -6.49 -0.76 4.29
CA GLY A 162 -7.44 -0.71 5.37
C GLY A 162 -7.16 -1.78 6.41
N PHE A 163 -8.12 -1.99 7.30
CA PHE A 163 -8.03 -3.04 8.30
C PHE A 163 -8.99 -4.18 7.97
N GLN A 164 -8.55 -5.41 8.22
CA GLN A 164 -9.34 -6.62 8.06
C GLN A 164 -9.25 -7.47 9.32
N THR A 165 -10.25 -8.33 9.54
CA THR A 165 -10.12 -9.44 10.49
C THR A 165 -9.39 -10.59 9.81
N VAL A 166 -8.20 -10.93 10.30
CA VAL A 166 -7.41 -12.08 9.84
C VAL A 166 -7.13 -12.96 11.04
N GLU A 167 -7.58 -14.22 10.98
CA GLU A 167 -7.50 -15.17 12.11
C GLU A 167 -8.06 -14.64 13.43
N GLY A 168 -9.15 -13.85 13.36
CA GLY A 168 -9.80 -13.27 14.53
C GLY A 168 -9.16 -11.98 15.05
N GLU A 169 -8.05 -11.53 14.46
CA GLU A 169 -7.35 -10.31 14.85
C GLU A 169 -7.51 -9.18 13.82
N ARG A 170 -7.58 -7.93 14.30
CA ARG A 170 -7.55 -6.74 13.43
C ARG A 170 -6.14 -6.52 12.90
N ARG A 171 -5.97 -6.56 11.58
CA ARG A 171 -4.68 -6.40 10.89
C ARG A 171 -4.73 -5.30 9.86
N TYR A 172 -3.64 -4.54 9.73
CA TYR A 172 -3.44 -3.64 8.60
C TYR A 172 -3.16 -4.49 7.36
N CYS A 173 -3.93 -4.28 6.30
CA CYS A 173 -3.88 -5.07 5.09
C CYS A 173 -3.83 -4.19 3.84
N ARG A 174 -3.29 -4.76 2.77
CA ARG A 174 -3.38 -4.21 1.41
C ARG A 174 -3.89 -5.29 0.48
N ASN A 175 -5.05 -5.09 -0.15
CA ASN A 175 -5.45 -5.89 -1.29
C ASN A 175 -4.88 -5.22 -2.54
N ILE A 176 -4.17 -5.99 -3.37
CA ILE A 176 -3.42 -5.49 -4.51
C ILE A 176 -3.80 -6.26 -5.76
N VAL A 177 -4.11 -5.53 -6.82
CA VAL A 177 -4.25 -6.06 -8.17
C VAL A 177 -3.13 -5.50 -9.02
N VAL A 178 -2.29 -6.38 -9.56
CA VAL A 178 -1.31 -6.05 -10.60
C VAL A 178 -1.81 -6.54 -11.93
N ALA A 179 -1.82 -5.67 -12.94
CA ALA A 179 -2.30 -6.01 -14.28
C ALA A 179 -1.31 -5.58 -15.36
N LYS A 180 -1.18 -6.38 -16.42
CA LYS A 180 -0.39 -6.08 -17.63
C LYS A 180 -1.05 -6.74 -18.83
N GLY A 181 -1.55 -5.94 -19.77
CA GLY A 181 -2.38 -6.44 -20.87
C GLY A 181 -3.60 -7.21 -20.35
N ALA A 182 -3.79 -8.45 -20.81
CA ALA A 182 -4.88 -9.32 -20.36
C ALA A 182 -4.55 -10.11 -19.06
N GLN A 183 -3.32 -10.01 -18.55
CA GLN A 183 -2.89 -10.73 -17.37
C GLN A 183 -3.16 -9.92 -16.11
N ARG A 184 -3.52 -10.64 -15.03
CA ARG A 184 -3.85 -10.08 -13.73
C ARG A 184 -3.35 -11.00 -12.63
N VAL A 185 -2.81 -10.41 -11.56
CA VAL A 185 -2.44 -11.10 -10.33
C VAL A 185 -3.06 -10.36 -9.16
N GLU A 186 -3.66 -11.11 -8.25
CA GLU A 186 -4.29 -10.63 -7.02
C GLU A 186 -3.46 -11.12 -5.83
N ILE A 187 -3.09 -10.22 -4.93
CA ILE A 187 -2.39 -10.57 -3.68
C ILE A 187 -2.92 -9.72 -2.54
N ARG A 188 -3.02 -10.32 -1.35
CA ARG A 188 -3.24 -9.62 -0.10
C ARG A 188 -1.96 -9.64 0.74
N LEU A 189 -1.53 -8.46 1.16
CA LEU A 189 -0.44 -8.30 2.13
C LEU A 189 -1.05 -8.00 3.51
N VAL A 190 -0.58 -8.70 4.53
CA VAL A 190 -1.04 -8.58 5.92
C VAL A 190 0.15 -8.15 6.78
N TYR A 191 -0.06 -7.14 7.64
CA TYR A 191 1.00 -6.55 8.45
C TYR A 191 0.76 -6.71 9.95
N ASP A 192 1.85 -7.06 10.63
CA ASP A 192 1.97 -7.11 12.08
C ASP A 192 2.49 -5.77 12.59
N TYR A 193 1.80 -5.15 13.56
CA TYR A 193 2.33 -3.96 14.24
C TYR A 193 3.51 -4.36 15.14
N LEU A 194 4.58 -3.56 15.09
CA LEU A 194 5.72 -3.64 15.99
C LEU A 194 5.65 -2.47 17.00
N PRO A 195 5.63 -2.76 18.31
CA PRO A 195 5.60 -1.75 19.37
C PRO A 195 6.93 -1.01 19.51
#